data_AF-A0A669BEM4-F1
#
_entry.id   AF-A0A669BEM4-F1
#
_cell.length_a   1.000
_cell.length_b   1.000
_cell.length_c   1.000
_cell.angle_alpha   90.00
_cell.angle_beta   90.00
_cell.angle_gamma   90.00
#
_symmetry.space_group_name_H-M   'P 1'
#
loop_
_entity.id
_entity.type
_entity.pdbx_description
1 polymer ?
#
loop_
_entity_poly.entity_id
_entity_poly.type
_entity_poly.pdbx_seq_one_letter_code
_entity_poly.pdbx_strand_id
1 'polypeptide(L)'
;LLDYLANAGCLRPMRSLRDRDLLVHDIVMFQVIHRVQGPFQRFCEGLKTLGVLEKMRRHPDSFRPLFCYEPHMLTADQVDDLFNIHLSPEGSNRRAAEEMVVTFWRDYLQDAEEGPSKLQKILAFATRATAVPPIGFSPATSIEFIHRGDDDFSSTPIFPLANTCVNCIRLPLHVSYQLFKEKFDFALGNTYGFGRV
;
A
#
# COMPACT_ATOMS: atom_id res chain seq x y z
N LEU A 1 37.42 -11.41 -8.99
CA LEU A 1 36.77 -11.89 -10.23
C LEU A 1 36.95 -13.40 -10.42
N LEU A 2 38.18 -13.93 -10.39
CA LEU A 2 38.44 -15.38 -10.49
C LEU A 2 37.70 -16.21 -9.43
N ASP A 3 37.76 -15.82 -8.16
CA ASP A 3 37.06 -16.55 -7.07
C ASP A 3 35.54 -16.56 -7.26
N TYR A 4 34.99 -15.45 -7.77
CA TYR A 4 33.58 -15.37 -8.10
C TYR A 4 33.21 -16.34 -9.23
N LEU A 5 34.00 -16.39 -10.31
CA LEU A 5 33.79 -17.34 -11.40
C LEU A 5 33.96 -18.79 -10.92
N ALA A 6 34.84 -19.03 -9.95
CA ALA A 6 35.03 -20.35 -9.35
C ALA A 6 33.78 -20.79 -8.58
N ASN A 7 33.30 -19.92 -7.70
CA ASN A 7 32.10 -20.16 -6.90
C ASN A 7 30.84 -20.27 -7.76
N ALA A 8 30.79 -19.56 -8.88
CA ALA A 8 29.72 -19.65 -9.86
C ALA A 8 29.78 -20.90 -10.75
N GLY A 9 30.89 -21.65 -10.72
CA GLY A 9 31.14 -22.78 -11.61
C GLY A 9 31.38 -22.37 -13.08
N CYS A 10 31.75 -21.10 -13.31
CA CYS A 10 31.93 -20.51 -14.64
C CYS A 10 33.41 -20.38 -15.06
N LEU A 11 34.35 -20.88 -14.26
CA LEU A 11 35.77 -20.83 -14.62
C LEU A 11 36.03 -21.64 -15.90
N ARG A 12 36.48 -20.95 -16.95
CA ARG A 12 36.90 -21.56 -18.22
C ARG A 12 38.14 -20.89 -18.82
N PRO A 13 39.03 -21.65 -19.46
CA PRO A 13 40.08 -21.07 -20.30
C PRO A 13 39.48 -20.37 -21.52
N MET A 14 39.78 -19.09 -21.72
CA MET A 14 39.37 -18.35 -22.92
C MET A 14 40.43 -18.48 -24.00
N ARG A 15 40.12 -19.17 -25.11
CA ARG A 15 41.06 -19.43 -26.22
C ARG A 15 40.70 -18.64 -27.49
N SER A 16 39.48 -18.14 -27.56
CA SER A 16 38.96 -17.36 -28.67
C SER A 16 37.93 -16.33 -28.18
N LEU A 17 37.60 -15.35 -29.02
CA LEU A 17 36.55 -14.37 -28.71
C LEU A 17 35.16 -15.01 -28.52
N ARG A 18 34.91 -16.20 -29.11
CA ARG A 18 33.63 -16.93 -28.90
C ARG A 18 33.50 -17.48 -27.49
N ASP A 19 34.61 -17.76 -26.80
CA ASP A 19 34.59 -18.23 -25.41
C ASP A 19 34.07 -17.17 -24.45
N ARG A 20 34.19 -15.89 -24.82
CA ARG A 20 33.60 -14.78 -24.07
C ARG A 20 32.08 -14.91 -24.01
N ASP A 21 31.43 -15.19 -25.13
CA ASP A 21 29.97 -15.25 -25.19
C ASP A 21 29.42 -16.42 -24.36
N LEU A 22 30.15 -17.53 -24.34
CA LEU A 22 29.83 -18.66 -23.48
C LEU A 22 30.08 -18.35 -21.99
N LEU A 23 31.17 -17.66 -21.64
CA LEU A 23 31.40 -17.21 -20.27
C LEU A 23 30.28 -16.27 -19.79
N VAL A 24 29.85 -15.33 -20.64
CA VAL A 24 28.74 -14.43 -20.33
C VAL A 24 27.46 -15.23 -20.12
N HIS A 25 27.16 -16.19 -20.99
CA HIS A 25 26.01 -17.09 -20.82
C HIS A 25 26.07 -17.84 -19.49
N ASP A 26 27.21 -18.43 -19.14
CA ASP A 26 27.36 -19.21 -17.90
C ASP A 26 27.18 -18.34 -16.65
N ILE A 27 27.73 -17.12 -16.64
CA ILE A 27 27.55 -16.16 -15.55
C ILE A 27 26.07 -15.75 -15.42
N VAL A 28 25.40 -15.48 -16.54
CA VAL A 28 23.97 -15.13 -16.55
C VAL A 28 23.13 -16.29 -16.02
N MET A 29 23.39 -17.52 -16.47
CA MET A 29 22.71 -18.72 -15.98
C MET A 29 22.90 -18.93 -14.48
N PHE A 30 24.14 -18.75 -13.99
CA PHE A 30 24.40 -18.84 -12.56
C PHE A 30 23.63 -17.78 -11.77
N GLN A 31 23.68 -16.53 -12.22
CA GLN A 31 23.08 -15.40 -11.51
C GLN A 31 21.55 -15.41 -11.51
N VAL A 32 20.94 -15.83 -12.62
CA VAL A 32 19.49 -15.75 -12.78
C VAL A 32 18.80 -17.06 -12.40
N ILE A 33 19.45 -18.21 -12.60
CA ILE A 33 18.80 -19.52 -12.49
C ILE A 33 19.42 -20.35 -11.36
N HIS A 34 20.70 -20.68 -11.44
CA HIS A 34 21.28 -21.70 -10.56
C HIS A 34 21.28 -21.27 -9.09
N ARG A 35 21.67 -20.02 -8.79
CA ARG A 35 21.75 -19.55 -7.40
C ARG A 35 20.40 -19.47 -6.68
N VAL A 36 19.30 -19.37 -7.42
CA VAL A 36 17.94 -19.28 -6.87
C VAL A 36 17.17 -20.60 -6.97
N GLN A 37 17.75 -21.63 -7.60
CA GLN A 37 17.06 -22.89 -7.88
C GLN A 37 16.59 -23.59 -6.60
N GLY A 38 17.43 -23.69 -5.58
CA GLY A 38 17.06 -24.29 -4.28
C GLY A 38 15.92 -23.53 -3.59
N PRO A 39 16.04 -22.22 -3.34
CA PRO A 39 14.95 -21.40 -2.81
C PRO A 39 13.66 -21.48 -3.64
N PHE A 40 13.76 -21.47 -4.97
CA PHE A 40 12.61 -21.57 -5.87
C PHE A 40 11.88 -22.92 -5.75
N GLN A 41 12.62 -24.04 -5.67
CA GLN A 41 12.05 -25.36 -5.46
C GLN A 41 11.32 -25.44 -4.11
N ARG A 42 11.93 -24.94 -3.04
CA ARG A 42 11.32 -24.89 -1.69
C ARG A 42 10.09 -24.00 -1.66
N PHE A 43 10.10 -22.88 -2.38
CA PHE A 43 8.94 -22.01 -2.53
C PHE A 43 7.80 -22.74 -3.25
N CYS A 44 8.09 -23.44 -4.34
CA CYS A 44 7.12 -24.28 -5.05
C CYS A 44 6.56 -25.42 -4.16
N GLU A 45 7.40 -26.09 -3.36
CA GLU A 45 6.95 -27.09 -2.38
C GLU A 45 6.00 -26.47 -1.34
N GLY A 46 6.34 -25.30 -0.81
CA GLY A 46 5.48 -24.56 0.11
C GLY A 46 4.09 -24.28 -0.47
N LEU A 47 4.03 -23.76 -1.71
CA LEU A 47 2.78 -23.48 -2.41
C LEU A 47 1.94 -24.73 -2.70
N LYS A 48 2.55 -25.91 -2.84
CA LYS A 48 1.81 -27.18 -3.01
C LYS A 48 1.10 -27.62 -1.73
N THR A 49 1.59 -27.23 -0.55
CA THR A 49 1.06 -27.69 0.76
C THR A 49 -0.45 -27.50 0.89
N LEU A 50 -0.99 -26.41 0.33
CA LEU A 50 -2.43 -26.10 0.31
C LEU A 50 -3.02 -26.11 -1.11
N GLY A 51 -2.32 -26.68 -2.10
CA GLY A 51 -2.77 -26.76 -3.50
C GLY A 51 -2.76 -25.43 -4.26
N VAL A 52 -2.07 -24.40 -3.75
CA VAL A 52 -2.02 -23.06 -4.37
C VAL A 52 -1.30 -23.11 -5.71
N LEU A 53 -0.19 -23.86 -5.79
CA LEU A 53 0.61 -23.95 -7.02
C LEU A 53 -0.20 -24.51 -8.20
N GLU A 54 -1.01 -25.53 -7.96
CA GLU A 54 -1.87 -26.17 -8.94
C GLU A 54 -2.94 -25.19 -9.44
N LYS A 55 -3.52 -24.39 -8.54
CA LYS A 55 -4.50 -23.35 -8.90
C LYS A 55 -3.86 -22.22 -9.69
N MET A 56 -2.68 -21.75 -9.30
CA MET A 56 -1.91 -20.74 -10.03
C MET A 56 -1.64 -21.18 -11.48
N ARG A 57 -1.20 -22.43 -11.67
CA ARG A 57 -0.94 -22.98 -13.02
C ARG A 57 -2.19 -23.15 -13.86
N ARG A 58 -3.32 -23.50 -13.24
CA ARG A 58 -4.60 -23.68 -13.93
C ARG A 58 -5.30 -22.36 -14.28
N HIS A 59 -5.03 -21.30 -13.51
CA HIS A 59 -5.70 -20.01 -13.62
C HIS A 59 -4.70 -18.83 -13.59
N PRO A 60 -3.72 -18.76 -14.50
CA PRO A 60 -2.64 -17.78 -14.43
C PRO A 60 -3.15 -16.33 -14.41
N ASP A 61 -4.17 -16.01 -15.20
CA ASP A 61 -4.72 -14.66 -15.29
C ASP A 61 -5.40 -14.21 -14.00
N SER A 62 -6.04 -15.12 -13.26
CA SER A 62 -6.68 -14.81 -11.97
C SER A 62 -5.67 -14.56 -10.86
N PHE A 63 -4.49 -15.18 -10.94
CA PHE A 63 -3.43 -15.05 -9.93
C PHE A 63 -2.42 -13.95 -10.24
N ARG A 64 -2.34 -13.53 -11.51
CA ARG A 64 -1.48 -12.43 -11.95
C ARG A 64 -1.64 -11.15 -11.10
N PRO A 65 -2.84 -10.59 -10.87
CA PRO A 65 -2.99 -9.38 -10.04
C PRO A 65 -2.63 -9.59 -8.56
N LEU A 66 -2.56 -10.85 -8.09
CA LEU A 66 -2.20 -11.18 -6.70
C LEU A 66 -0.68 -11.23 -6.49
N PHE A 67 0.07 -11.63 -7.53
CA PHE A 67 1.51 -11.91 -7.43
C PHE A 67 2.38 -11.03 -8.31
N CYS A 68 1.79 -10.32 -9.26
CA CYS A 68 2.47 -9.39 -10.15
C CYS A 68 1.94 -7.98 -9.90
N TYR A 69 2.86 -7.02 -9.87
CA TYR A 69 2.49 -5.62 -9.79
C TYR A 69 1.73 -5.21 -11.05
N GLU A 70 0.53 -4.69 -10.86
CA GLU A 70 -0.23 -4.01 -11.90
C GLU A 70 -0.48 -2.58 -11.46
N PRO A 71 -0.08 -1.57 -12.27
CA PRO A 71 -0.38 -0.17 -11.95
C PRO A 71 -1.88 0.01 -11.86
N HIS A 72 -2.38 0.31 -10.66
CA HIS A 72 -3.75 0.73 -10.44
C HIS A 72 -3.76 2.13 -9.84
N MET A 73 -4.42 3.05 -10.53
CA MET A 73 -4.66 4.40 -10.03
C MET A 73 -5.99 4.38 -9.30
N LEU A 74 -5.95 4.74 -8.01
CA LEU A 74 -7.16 4.98 -7.23
C LEU A 74 -7.80 6.27 -7.72
N THR A 75 -9.13 6.32 -7.73
CA THR A 75 -9.92 7.54 -7.89
C THR A 75 -10.43 8.05 -6.55
N ALA A 76 -10.85 9.31 -6.47
CA ALA A 76 -11.45 9.90 -5.29
C ALA A 76 -12.71 9.11 -4.86
N ASP A 77 -13.58 8.78 -5.82
CA ASP A 77 -14.80 8.01 -5.57
C ASP A 77 -14.50 6.62 -5.00
N GLN A 78 -13.50 5.93 -5.57
CA GLN A 78 -13.07 4.63 -5.04
C GLN A 78 -12.57 4.74 -3.60
N VAL A 79 -11.87 5.81 -3.24
CA VAL A 79 -11.42 6.02 -1.87
C VAL A 79 -12.59 6.38 -0.96
N ASP A 80 -13.53 7.25 -1.38
CA ASP A 80 -14.71 7.59 -0.57
C ASP A 80 -15.55 6.33 -0.27
N ASP A 81 -15.81 5.50 -1.29
CA ASP A 81 -16.60 4.27 -1.18
C ASP A 81 -15.97 3.22 -0.24
N LEU A 82 -14.65 3.26 -0.03
CA LEU A 82 -13.98 2.37 0.93
C LEU A 82 -14.33 2.73 2.37
N PHE A 83 -14.51 4.01 2.70
CA PHE A 83 -14.65 4.45 4.08
C PHE A 83 -16.12 4.54 4.52
N ASN A 84 -16.49 3.72 5.50
CA ASN A 84 -17.77 3.87 6.17
C ASN A 84 -17.72 5.04 7.16
N ILE A 85 -18.47 6.11 6.88
CA ILE A 85 -18.48 7.34 7.71
C ILE A 85 -19.49 7.19 8.85
N HIS A 86 -18.99 7.21 10.09
CA HIS A 86 -19.81 7.06 11.29
C HIS A 86 -20.21 8.43 11.82
N LEU A 87 -21.41 8.85 11.47
CA LEU A 87 -21.99 10.13 11.87
C LEU A 87 -22.80 9.99 13.16
N SER A 88 -22.84 11.05 13.95
CA SER A 88 -23.72 11.22 15.11
C SER A 88 -25.21 11.14 14.71
N PRO A 89 -26.13 10.90 15.66
CA PRO A 89 -27.57 10.87 15.40
C PRO A 89 -28.08 12.15 14.72
N GLU A 90 -29.09 11.98 13.86
CA GLU A 90 -29.78 13.07 13.18
C GLU A 90 -30.37 14.08 14.18
N GLY A 91 -30.29 15.37 13.84
CA GLY A 91 -30.76 16.46 14.69
C GLY A 91 -29.82 16.86 15.84
N SER A 92 -28.70 16.15 16.04
CA SER A 92 -27.68 16.59 17.00
C SER A 92 -26.86 17.77 16.46
N ASN A 93 -26.45 18.68 17.34
CA ASN A 93 -25.52 19.76 16.98
C ASN A 93 -24.17 19.23 16.46
N ARG A 94 -23.82 17.98 16.80
CA ARG A 94 -22.61 17.29 16.33
C ARG A 94 -22.72 16.96 14.84
N ARG A 95 -23.86 16.42 14.41
CA ARG A 95 -24.10 15.96 13.04
C ARG A 95 -23.85 17.04 11.99
N ALA A 96 -24.31 18.27 12.21
CA ALA A 96 -24.11 19.37 11.25
C ALA A 96 -22.63 19.71 11.03
N ALA A 97 -21.81 19.64 12.09
CA ALA A 97 -20.37 19.88 11.99
C ALA A 97 -19.66 18.70 11.30
N GLU A 98 -20.08 17.47 11.57
CA GLU A 98 -19.53 16.28 10.90
C GLU A 98 -19.85 16.28 9.41
N GLU A 99 -21.10 16.55 9.02
CA GLU A 99 -21.51 16.63 7.61
C GLU A 99 -20.70 17.68 6.84
N MET A 100 -20.40 18.82 7.47
CA MET A 100 -19.49 19.80 6.90
C MET A 100 -18.08 19.22 6.66
N VAL A 101 -17.52 18.52 7.65
CA VAL A 101 -16.21 17.86 7.48
C VAL A 101 -16.24 16.75 6.44
N VAL A 102 -17.36 16.04 6.28
CA VAL A 102 -17.53 15.06 5.18
C VAL A 102 -17.43 15.74 3.82
N THR A 103 -17.98 16.95 3.66
CA THR A 103 -17.79 17.70 2.41
C THR A 103 -16.31 18.04 2.19
N PHE A 104 -15.60 18.49 3.23
CA PHE A 104 -14.16 18.76 3.13
C PHE A 104 -13.33 17.51 2.82
N TRP A 105 -13.70 16.36 3.37
CA TRP A 105 -13.07 15.08 3.07
C TRP A 105 -13.20 14.73 1.58
N ARG A 106 -14.42 14.82 1.03
CA ARG A 106 -14.68 14.53 -0.38
C ARG A 106 -13.96 15.48 -1.32
N ASP A 107 -14.00 16.78 -1.01
CA ASP A 107 -13.25 17.80 -1.77
C ASP A 107 -11.74 17.54 -1.71
N TYR A 108 -11.22 17.09 -0.56
CA TYR A 108 -9.80 16.74 -0.40
C TYR A 108 -9.40 15.51 -1.21
N LEU A 109 -10.28 14.51 -1.34
CA LEU A 109 -10.06 13.35 -2.20
C LEU A 109 -9.99 13.77 -3.68
N GLN A 110 -10.88 14.66 -4.12
CA GLN A 110 -10.85 15.19 -5.48
C GLN A 110 -9.54 15.94 -5.78
N ASP A 111 -9.13 16.85 -4.88
CA ASP A 111 -7.83 17.54 -4.98
C ASP A 111 -6.64 16.57 -4.96
N ALA A 112 -6.78 15.43 -4.26
CA ALA A 112 -5.74 14.42 -4.16
C ALA A 112 -5.63 13.54 -5.40
N GLU A 113 -6.71 13.36 -6.16
CA GLU A 113 -6.71 12.59 -7.41
C GLU A 113 -5.87 13.28 -8.50
N GLU A 114 -5.82 14.62 -8.51
CA GLU A 114 -4.96 15.39 -9.43
C GLU A 114 -3.45 15.18 -9.17
N GLY A 115 -3.09 14.73 -7.95
CA GLY A 115 -1.70 14.60 -7.51
C GLY A 115 -1.15 13.17 -7.63
N PRO A 116 0.13 12.99 -8.06
CA PRO A 116 0.71 11.67 -8.18
C PRO A 116 0.79 10.96 -6.82
N SER A 117 0.10 9.84 -6.72
CA SER A 117 0.13 8.92 -5.58
C SER A 117 -0.45 9.45 -4.26
N LYS A 118 -1.21 10.57 -4.26
CA LYS A 118 -1.71 11.16 -3.00
C LYS A 118 -2.85 10.34 -2.39
N LEU A 119 -3.75 9.79 -3.20
CA LEU A 119 -4.79 8.86 -2.77
C LEU A 119 -4.21 7.59 -2.12
N GLN A 120 -3.14 7.01 -2.68
CA GLN A 120 -2.45 5.86 -2.08
C GLN A 120 -1.84 6.21 -0.71
N LYS A 121 -1.36 7.45 -0.52
CA LYS A 121 -0.86 7.91 0.79
C LYS A 121 -1.98 8.06 1.81
N ILE A 122 -3.16 8.54 1.40
CA ILE A 122 -4.35 8.62 2.25
C ILE A 122 -4.80 7.20 2.67
N LEU A 123 -4.84 6.27 1.72
CA LEU A 123 -5.16 4.87 2.03
C LEU A 123 -4.14 4.25 3.00
N ALA A 124 -2.84 4.48 2.76
CA ALA A 124 -1.78 3.98 3.61
C ALA A 124 -1.78 4.62 5.01
N PHE A 125 -2.22 5.87 5.13
CA PHE A 125 -2.40 6.54 6.42
C PHE A 125 -3.40 5.78 7.30
N ALA A 126 -4.53 5.34 6.74
CA ALA A 126 -5.54 4.58 7.48
C ALA A 126 -5.20 3.10 7.66
N THR A 127 -4.61 2.45 6.66
CA THR A 127 -4.57 0.98 6.56
C THR A 127 -3.16 0.38 6.52
N ARG A 128 -2.13 1.22 6.38
CA ARG A 128 -0.76 0.84 6.01
C ARG A 128 -0.61 0.16 4.66
N ALA A 129 -1.66 0.08 3.85
CA ALA A 129 -1.62 -0.45 2.49
C ALA A 129 -1.76 0.68 1.47
N THR A 130 -1.00 0.61 0.38
CA THR A 130 -1.08 1.57 -0.74
C THR A 130 -2.06 1.13 -1.83
N ALA A 131 -2.66 -0.05 -1.70
CA ALA A 131 -3.67 -0.61 -2.58
C ALA A 131 -4.69 -1.41 -1.77
N VAL A 132 -5.90 -1.55 -2.31
CA VAL A 132 -6.95 -2.35 -1.69
C VAL A 132 -6.56 -3.84 -1.81
N PRO A 133 -6.55 -4.61 -0.71
CA PRO A 133 -6.31 -6.04 -0.78
C PRO A 133 -7.35 -6.73 -1.68
N PRO A 134 -7.00 -7.82 -2.39
CA PRO A 134 -7.94 -8.54 -3.26
C PRO A 134 -9.21 -9.05 -2.57
N ILE A 135 -9.15 -9.28 -1.25
CA ILE A 135 -10.29 -9.68 -0.42
C ILE A 135 -10.95 -8.51 0.33
N GLY A 136 -10.53 -7.28 0.05
CA GLY A 136 -10.90 -6.08 0.80
C GLY A 136 -10.18 -5.96 2.15
N PHE A 137 -10.52 -4.90 2.89
CA PHE A 137 -10.01 -4.66 4.24
C PHE A 137 -10.85 -5.40 5.29
N SER A 138 -10.17 -6.00 6.27
CA SER A 138 -10.79 -6.59 7.45
C SER A 138 -9.99 -6.17 8.69
N PRO A 139 -10.54 -5.34 9.60
CA PRO A 139 -11.91 -4.78 9.56
C PRO A 139 -12.11 -3.76 8.43
N ALA A 140 -13.38 -3.45 8.11
CA ALA A 140 -13.71 -2.45 7.10
C ALA A 140 -13.16 -1.06 7.50
N THR A 141 -12.75 -0.28 6.50
CA THR A 141 -12.27 1.09 6.67
C THR A 141 -13.39 2.01 7.17
N SER A 142 -13.07 2.90 8.11
CA SER A 142 -14.06 3.83 8.68
C SER A 142 -13.52 5.23 8.91
N ILE A 143 -14.44 6.20 8.94
CA ILE A 143 -14.18 7.57 9.37
C ILE A 143 -15.02 7.87 10.59
N GLU A 144 -14.37 8.42 11.61
CA GLU A 144 -14.99 8.94 12.82
C GLU A 144 -14.58 10.40 13.02
N PHE A 145 -15.24 11.09 13.95
CA PHE A 145 -15.00 12.50 14.23
C PHE A 145 -14.46 12.71 15.64
N ILE A 146 -13.61 13.72 15.78
CA ILE A 146 -13.03 14.11 17.06
C ILE A 146 -13.82 15.30 17.61
N HIS A 147 -14.63 15.09 18.64
CA HIS A 147 -15.37 16.17 19.28
C HIS A 147 -14.59 16.80 20.44
N ARG A 148 -14.93 18.06 20.75
CA ARG A 148 -14.40 18.73 21.94
C ARG A 148 -14.86 18.00 23.21
N GLY A 149 -13.90 17.62 24.06
CA GLY A 149 -14.17 17.00 25.35
C GLY A 149 -14.28 15.47 25.34
N ASP A 150 -13.98 14.82 24.21
CA ASP A 150 -13.87 13.34 24.17
C ASP A 150 -12.54 12.84 24.78
N ASP A 151 -11.54 13.72 24.92
CA ASP A 151 -10.24 13.45 25.52
C ASP A 151 -10.01 14.36 26.75
N ASP A 152 -9.28 13.88 27.76
CA ASP A 152 -8.93 14.60 29.02
C ASP A 152 -7.97 15.80 28.81
N PHE A 153 -7.76 16.19 27.55
CA PHE A 153 -6.90 17.29 27.13
C PHE A 153 -7.71 18.57 26.91
N SER A 154 -7.17 19.69 27.38
CA SER A 154 -7.79 21.03 27.29
C SER A 154 -7.95 21.59 25.87
N SER A 155 -7.36 20.95 24.86
CA SER A 155 -7.40 21.41 23.46
C SER A 155 -7.91 20.34 22.52
N THR A 156 -8.79 20.74 21.59
CA THR A 156 -9.27 19.88 20.50
C THR A 156 -8.10 19.47 19.60
N PRO A 157 -7.92 18.16 19.29
CA PRO A 157 -6.91 17.71 18.35
C PRO A 157 -7.03 18.45 17.01
N ILE A 158 -5.90 18.91 16.47
CA ILE A 158 -5.85 19.74 15.26
C ILE A 158 -5.49 18.91 14.01
N PHE A 159 -4.99 17.69 14.18
CA PHE A 159 -4.55 16.81 13.09
C PHE A 159 -5.47 15.59 12.99
N PRO A 160 -5.67 15.03 11.79
CA PRO A 160 -6.30 13.72 11.66
C PRO A 160 -5.46 12.66 12.37
N LEU A 161 -6.15 11.69 12.96
CA LEU A 161 -5.52 10.55 13.62
C LEU A 161 -5.85 9.28 12.85
N ALA A 162 -4.88 8.38 12.71
CA ALA A 162 -5.11 7.06 12.15
C ALA A 162 -4.99 5.99 13.22
N ASN A 163 -5.97 5.08 13.27
CA ASN A 163 -5.84 3.81 13.99
C ASN A 163 -5.75 2.68 12.98
N THR A 164 -4.50 2.35 12.60
CA THR A 164 -4.22 1.35 11.56
C THR A 164 -4.58 -0.08 11.96
N CYS A 165 -4.80 -0.36 13.24
CA CYS A 165 -5.24 -1.70 13.68
C CYS A 165 -6.70 -1.96 13.32
N VAL A 166 -7.50 -0.91 13.17
CA VAL A 166 -8.93 -0.99 12.85
C VAL A 166 -9.31 -0.23 11.58
N ASN A 167 -8.32 0.18 10.78
CA ASN A 167 -8.51 0.89 9.51
C ASN A 167 -9.37 2.18 9.65
N CYS A 168 -9.22 2.90 10.76
CA CYS A 168 -10.04 4.09 11.07
C CYS A 168 -9.23 5.38 10.94
N ILE A 169 -9.80 6.39 10.27
CA ILE A 169 -9.35 7.78 10.33
C ILE A 169 -10.30 8.55 11.25
N ARG A 170 -9.75 9.28 12.22
CA ARG A 170 -10.51 10.22 13.06
C ARG A 170 -10.22 11.65 12.59
N LEU A 171 -11.26 12.37 12.16
CA LEU A 171 -11.16 13.71 11.60
C LEU A 171 -11.52 14.80 12.63
N PRO A 172 -10.68 15.84 12.80
CA PRO A 172 -11.06 17.03 13.56
C PRO A 172 -12.18 17.83 12.88
N LEU A 173 -13.01 18.47 13.71
CA LEU A 173 -14.06 19.38 13.25
C LEU A 173 -13.51 20.77 12.89
N HIS A 174 -12.87 20.87 11.72
CA HIS A 174 -12.37 22.15 11.19
C HIS A 174 -13.50 23.03 10.65
N VAL A 175 -13.27 24.35 10.67
CA VAL A 175 -14.26 25.36 10.23
C VAL A 175 -14.14 25.73 8.75
N SER A 176 -13.06 25.30 8.08
CA SER A 176 -12.83 25.58 6.66
C SER A 176 -12.04 24.47 5.98
N TYR A 177 -12.31 24.30 4.69
CA TYR A 177 -11.60 23.35 3.83
C TYR A 177 -10.08 23.59 3.82
N GLN A 178 -9.65 24.85 3.71
CA GLN A 178 -8.22 25.19 3.65
C GLN A 178 -7.46 24.71 4.91
N LEU A 179 -8.06 24.87 6.09
CA LEU A 179 -7.47 24.40 7.33
C LEU A 179 -7.44 22.86 7.38
N PHE A 180 -8.54 22.22 6.99
CA PHE A 180 -8.61 20.76 6.89
C PHE A 180 -7.49 20.21 5.99
N LYS A 181 -7.36 20.74 4.77
CA LYS A 181 -6.34 20.36 3.79
C LYS A 181 -4.93 20.53 4.33
N GLU A 182 -4.62 21.69 4.91
CA GLU A 182 -3.30 21.99 5.48
C GLU A 182 -2.92 20.99 6.58
N LYS A 183 -3.84 20.70 7.51
CA LYS A 183 -3.57 19.79 8.63
C LYS A 183 -3.49 18.34 8.19
N PHE A 184 -4.31 17.93 7.21
CA PHE A 184 -4.22 16.60 6.63
C PHE A 184 -2.91 16.40 5.85
N ASP A 185 -2.52 17.36 5.02
CA ASP A 185 -1.26 17.33 4.28
C ASP A 185 -0.05 17.26 5.23
N PHE A 186 -0.09 18.03 6.32
CA PHE A 186 0.93 17.95 7.36
C PHE A 186 0.98 16.56 8.00
N ALA A 187 -0.16 15.98 8.36
CA ALA A 187 -0.22 14.66 8.96
C ALA A 187 0.36 13.59 8.01
N LEU A 188 -0.04 13.59 6.74
CA LEU A 188 0.49 12.68 5.71
C LEU A 188 2.01 12.82 5.54
N GLY A 189 2.54 14.04 5.59
CA GLY A 189 3.97 14.31 5.46
C GLY A 189 4.80 13.83 6.66
N ASN A 190 4.19 13.73 7.84
CA ASN A 190 4.88 13.35 9.09
C ASN A 190 4.65 11.88 9.49
N THR A 191 3.64 11.22 8.92
CA THR A 191 3.53 9.76 9.00
C THR A 191 4.53 9.10 8.04
N TYR A 192 5.67 8.65 8.57
CA TYR A 192 6.61 7.82 7.83
C TYR A 192 5.96 6.47 7.48
N GLY A 193 5.39 6.35 6.28
CA GLY A 193 5.05 5.06 5.71
C GLY A 193 6.33 4.31 5.31
N PHE A 194 6.55 3.11 5.87
CA PHE A 194 7.52 2.17 5.30
C PHE A 194 7.04 1.75 3.91
N GLY A 195 7.76 2.14 2.85
CA GLY A 195 7.34 1.83 1.48
C GLY A 195 8.21 2.39 0.35
N ARG A 196 9.51 2.61 0.57
CA ARG A 196 10.51 2.70 -0.50
C ARG A 196 11.83 2.09 -0.04
N VAL A 197 12.00 0.80 -0.34
CA VAL A 197 13.31 0.19 -0.61
C VAL A 197 13.26 -0.33 -2.03
#